data_AF-A0A653D129-F1
#
_entry.id   AF-A0A653D129-F1
#
_cell.length_a   1.000
_cell.length_b   1.000
_cell.length_c   1.000
_cell.angle_alpha   90.00
_cell.angle_beta   90.00
_cell.angle_gamma   90.00
#
_symmetry.space_group_name_H-M   'P 1'
#
loop_
_entity.id
_entity.type
_entity.pdbx_description
1 polymer ?
#
loop_
_entity_poly.entity_id
_entity_poly.type
_entity_poly.pdbx_seq_one_letter_code
_entity_poly.pdbx_strand_id
1 'polypeptide(L)'
;MIDWRLFCIVLSAVSVCEGASEYVGAACSNSGRAGTCKRVTDCPPAVETLKRKHSHDFKRCDWDDKTEVICCPNLTSRNPDDEDGDSDIYKKPHPKNPNRQKTSSKRKCEQACEEIKKGASCVHFNIVRGENALQDEFPHMVIYFLIVQV
;
A
#
# COMPACT_ATOMS: atom_id res chain seq x y z
N MET A 1 26.48 -27.64 -47.52
CA MET A 1 25.01 -27.75 -47.65
C MET A 1 24.47 -27.87 -46.24
N ILE A 2 23.87 -26.78 -45.71
CA ILE A 2 23.40 -26.70 -44.33
C ILE A 2 21.96 -27.21 -44.32
N ASP A 3 21.73 -28.32 -43.60
CA ASP A 3 20.44 -29.00 -43.57
C ASP A 3 19.32 -28.09 -43.02
N TRP A 4 18.41 -27.68 -43.91
CA TRP A 4 17.22 -26.88 -43.63
C TRP A 4 16.34 -27.46 -42.50
N ARG A 5 16.41 -28.78 -42.27
CA ARG A 5 15.68 -29.49 -41.22
C ARG A 5 16.12 -29.12 -39.80
N LEU A 6 17.39 -28.77 -39.61
CA LEU A 6 17.90 -28.32 -38.31
C LEU A 6 17.42 -26.90 -37.98
N PHE A 7 17.21 -26.05 -39.00
CA PHE A 7 16.75 -24.68 -38.80
C PHE A 7 15.30 -24.60 -38.29
N CYS A 8 14.44 -25.53 -38.73
CA CYS A 8 13.05 -25.60 -38.26
C CYS A 8 12.91 -26.05 -36.79
N ILE A 9 13.78 -26.94 -36.32
CA ILE A 9 13.72 -27.44 -34.93
C ILE A 9 14.14 -26.35 -33.94
N VAL A 10 15.09 -25.48 -34.32
CA VAL A 10 15.53 -24.35 -33.49
C VAL A 10 14.46 -23.25 -33.41
N LEU A 11 13.64 -23.07 -34.46
CA LEU A 11 12.55 -22.08 -34.47
C LEU A 11 11.32 -22.47 -33.64
N SER A 12 11.07 -23.76 -33.41
CA SER A 12 9.92 -24.22 -32.59
C SER A 12 10.17 -24.23 -31.09
N ALA A 13 11.42 -24.06 -30.64
CA ALA A 13 11.79 -24.07 -29.22
C ALA A 13 11.70 -22.71 -28.53
N VAL A 14 11.25 -21.66 -29.24
CA VAL A 14 10.85 -20.40 -28.61
C VAL A 14 9.47 -20.61 -28.02
N SER A 15 9.42 -21.27 -26.86
CA SER A 15 8.25 -21.23 -25.99
C SER A 15 8.12 -19.81 -25.49
N VAL A 16 7.30 -19.02 -26.19
CA VAL A 16 6.81 -17.74 -25.69
C VAL A 16 6.02 -18.09 -24.44
N CYS A 17 6.61 -17.86 -23.26
CA CYS A 17 5.81 -17.72 -22.05
C CYS A 17 4.97 -16.46 -22.26
N GLU A 18 3.71 -16.63 -22.65
CA GLU A 18 2.70 -15.58 -22.51
C GLU A 18 2.63 -15.24 -21.03
N GLY A 19 3.39 -14.23 -20.63
CA GLY A 19 3.17 -13.54 -19.37
C GLY A 19 1.72 -13.07 -19.42
N ALA A 20 0.88 -13.62 -18.54
CA ALA A 20 -0.47 -13.13 -18.34
C ALA A 20 -0.34 -11.63 -18.04
N SER A 21 -0.70 -10.80 -19.02
CA SER A 21 -0.68 -9.35 -18.82
C SER A 21 -1.80 -9.04 -17.83
N GLU A 22 -1.42 -8.65 -16.61
CA GLU A 22 -2.33 -8.30 -15.52
C GLU A 22 -2.90 -6.88 -15.75
N TYR A 23 -3.51 -6.62 -16.92
CA TYR A 23 -4.14 -5.33 -17.22
C TYR A 23 -5.49 -5.16 -16.49
N VAL A 24 -6.01 -3.93 -16.48
CA VAL A 24 -7.33 -3.62 -15.89
C VAL A 24 -8.42 -4.48 -16.55
N GLY A 25 -9.10 -5.31 -15.77
CA GLY A 25 -10.10 -6.27 -16.26
C GLY A 25 -9.60 -7.71 -16.44
N ALA A 26 -8.29 -7.96 -16.29
CA ALA A 26 -7.75 -9.32 -16.33
C ALA A 26 -8.27 -10.17 -15.15
N ALA A 27 -8.44 -11.47 -15.40
CA ALA A 27 -8.76 -12.43 -14.35
C ALA A 27 -7.53 -12.63 -13.45
N CYS A 28 -7.73 -12.60 -12.14
CA CYS A 28 -6.68 -12.77 -11.15
C CYS A 28 -7.13 -13.73 -10.06
N SER A 29 -6.19 -14.29 -9.32
CA SER A 29 -6.46 -15.11 -8.14
C SER A 29 -5.72 -14.54 -6.95
N ASN A 30 -6.45 -14.26 -5.86
CA ASN A 30 -5.89 -13.83 -4.60
C ASN A 30 -6.15 -14.91 -3.54
N SER A 31 -5.08 -15.59 -3.09
CA SER A 31 -5.15 -16.66 -2.09
C SER A 31 -6.24 -17.71 -2.38
N GLY A 32 -6.34 -18.12 -3.65
CA GLY A 32 -7.32 -19.13 -4.10
C GLY A 32 -8.68 -18.57 -4.51
N ARG A 33 -8.98 -17.30 -4.24
CA ARG A 33 -10.23 -16.66 -4.66
C ARG A 33 -10.09 -16.02 -6.04
N ALA A 34 -10.93 -16.45 -6.97
CA ALA A 34 -11.03 -15.85 -8.28
C ALA A 34 -11.54 -14.40 -8.20
N GLY A 35 -10.91 -13.52 -8.96
CA GLY A 35 -11.20 -12.10 -8.97
C GLY A 35 -10.89 -11.45 -10.31
N THR A 36 -11.08 -10.15 -10.36
CA THR A 36 -10.76 -9.31 -11.51
C THR A 36 -9.88 -8.16 -11.06
N CYS A 37 -8.81 -7.89 -11.82
CA CYS A 37 -7.95 -6.74 -11.58
C CYS A 37 -8.73 -5.44 -11.82
N LYS A 38 -8.89 -4.63 -10.77
CA LYS A 38 -9.58 -3.33 -10.80
C LYS A 38 -8.73 -2.31 -10.06
N ARG A 39 -8.90 -1.03 -10.39
CA ARG A 39 -8.32 0.06 -9.59
C ARG A 39 -8.80 -0.03 -8.14
N VAL A 40 -7.93 0.34 -7.21
CA VAL A 40 -8.25 0.38 -5.78
C VAL A 40 -9.52 1.19 -5.50
N THR A 41 -9.75 2.30 -6.22
CA THR A 41 -10.96 3.13 -6.10
C THR A 41 -12.24 2.42 -6.52
N ASP A 42 -12.13 1.47 -7.45
CA ASP A 42 -13.25 0.78 -8.10
C ASP A 42 -13.56 -0.55 -7.39
N CYS A 43 -12.84 -0.87 -6.30
CA CYS A 43 -13.02 -2.06 -5.49
C CYS A 43 -13.54 -1.68 -4.08
N PRO A 44 -14.85 -1.76 -3.81
CA PRO A 44 -15.44 -1.40 -2.52
C PRO A 44 -14.79 -2.03 -1.28
N PRO A 45 -14.45 -3.35 -1.26
CA PRO A 45 -13.84 -3.95 -0.07
C PRO A 45 -12.44 -3.39 0.22
N ALA A 46 -11.67 -3.03 -0.81
CA ALA A 46 -10.35 -2.44 -0.66
C ALA A 46 -10.41 -0.99 -0.16
N VAL A 47 -11.35 -0.20 -0.68
CA VAL A 47 -11.59 1.17 -0.21
C VAL A 47 -11.98 1.16 1.28
N GLU A 48 -12.78 0.19 1.72
CA GLU A 48 -13.17 0.08 3.12
C GLU A 48 -11.99 -0.27 4.03
N THR A 49 -11.13 -1.20 3.62
CA THR A 49 -9.91 -1.53 4.38
C THR A 49 -8.93 -0.37 4.44
N LEU A 50 -8.78 0.37 3.34
CA LEU A 50 -7.95 1.58 3.30
C LEU A 50 -8.49 2.67 4.22
N LYS A 51 -9.81 2.87 4.27
CA LYS A 51 -10.42 3.84 5.20
C LYS A 51 -10.19 3.46 6.66
N ARG A 52 -10.14 2.17 6.99
CA ARG A 52 -10.01 1.69 8.37
C ARG A 52 -8.56 1.54 8.84
N LYS A 53 -7.71 0.93 8.02
CA LYS A 53 -6.33 0.55 8.36
C LYS A 53 -5.27 1.38 7.62
N HIS A 54 -5.64 2.22 6.67
CA HIS A 54 -4.73 2.89 5.73
C HIS A 54 -3.88 1.92 4.87
N SER A 55 -4.21 0.63 4.89
CA SER A 55 -3.56 -0.43 4.11
C SER A 55 -4.61 -1.46 3.70
N HIS A 56 -4.38 -2.12 2.58
CA HIS A 56 -5.17 -3.25 2.09
C HIS A 56 -4.25 -4.47 1.91
N ASP A 57 -4.81 -5.68 2.03
CA ASP A 57 -4.07 -6.94 1.95
C ASP A 57 -4.32 -7.65 0.59
N PHE A 58 -4.74 -6.92 -0.44
CA PHE A 58 -5.05 -7.50 -1.75
C PHE A 58 -3.80 -7.63 -2.62
N LYS A 59 -3.69 -8.73 -3.39
CA LYS A 59 -2.62 -8.90 -4.38
C LYS A 59 -2.68 -7.75 -5.39
N ARG A 60 -1.56 -7.07 -5.60
CA ARG A 60 -1.38 -6.08 -6.66
C ARG A 60 -1.26 -6.78 -8.01
N CYS A 61 -2.03 -6.29 -8.98
CA CYS A 61 -1.95 -6.70 -10.38
C CYS A 61 -0.98 -5.79 -11.14
N ASP A 62 -1.24 -4.47 -11.09
CA ASP A 62 -0.51 -3.48 -11.90
C ASP A 62 -0.65 -2.06 -11.30
N TRP A 63 -0.14 -1.07 -12.01
CA TRP A 63 -0.33 0.35 -11.75
C TRP A 63 -0.94 1.04 -12.96
N ASP A 64 -2.07 1.71 -12.75
CA ASP A 64 -2.74 2.54 -13.76
C ASP A 64 -2.52 4.02 -13.40
N ASP A 65 -1.51 4.62 -14.04
CA ASP A 65 -0.95 5.95 -13.77
C ASP A 65 -0.55 6.18 -12.30
N LYS A 66 -1.49 6.65 -11.48
CA LYS A 66 -1.31 6.98 -10.05
C LYS A 66 -2.15 6.09 -9.14
N THR A 67 -2.91 5.17 -9.72
CA THR A 67 -3.84 4.32 -9.00
C THR A 67 -3.34 2.90 -9.04
N GLU A 68 -3.16 2.31 -7.87
CA GLU A 68 -2.81 0.90 -7.76
C GLU A 68 -3.98 0.05 -8.28
N VAL A 69 -3.67 -0.97 -9.09
CA VAL A 69 -4.62 -1.96 -9.59
C VAL A 69 -4.45 -3.23 -8.75
N ILE A 70 -5.54 -3.67 -8.14
CA ILE A 70 -5.56 -4.80 -7.20
C ILE A 70 -6.52 -5.89 -7.67
N CYS A 71 -6.29 -7.11 -7.21
CA CYS A 71 -7.17 -8.24 -7.46
C CYS A 71 -8.42 -8.14 -6.57
N CYS A 72 -9.53 -7.69 -7.17
CA CYS A 72 -10.81 -7.55 -6.48
C CYS A 72 -11.62 -8.86 -6.60
N PRO A 73 -12.04 -9.49 -5.49
CA PRO A 73 -12.79 -10.75 -5.55
C PRO A 73 -14.16 -10.55 -6.21
N ASN A 74 -14.55 -11.48 -7.09
CA ASN A 74 -15.90 -11.49 -7.65
C ASN A 74 -16.84 -12.25 -6.70
N LEU A 75 -17.93 -11.60 -6.29
CA LEU A 75 -18.95 -12.21 -5.42
C LEU A 75 -19.76 -13.32 -6.13
N THR A 76 -19.50 -13.60 -7.41
CA THR A 76 -20.26 -14.52 -8.25
C THR A 76 -19.71 -15.95 -8.31
N SER A 77 -18.49 -16.21 -7.85
CA SER A 77 -17.96 -17.58 -7.77
C SER A 77 -18.16 -18.15 -6.37
N ARG A 78 -19.42 -18.46 -6.03
CA ARG A 78 -19.71 -19.46 -5.01
C ARG A 78 -19.56 -20.83 -5.66
N ASN A 79 -18.42 -21.49 -5.49
CA ASN A 79 -18.40 -22.94 -5.55
C ASN A 79 -19.07 -23.45 -4.25
N PRO A 80 -20.06 -24.35 -4.31
CA PRO A 80 -20.77 -24.83 -3.12
C PRO A 80 -19.98 -25.75 -2.20
N ASP A 81 -18.71 -26.09 -2.51
CA ASP A 81 -18.03 -27.24 -1.91
C ASP A 81 -16.89 -26.87 -0.92
N ASP A 82 -16.73 -25.61 -0.54
CA ASP A 82 -15.79 -25.25 0.54
C ASP A 82 -16.49 -25.36 1.91
N GLU A 83 -16.35 -26.53 2.52
CA GLU A 83 -16.65 -26.77 3.94
C GLU A 83 -15.83 -25.83 4.84
N ASP A 84 -16.58 -25.07 5.64
CA ASP A 84 -16.30 -24.52 6.97
C ASP A 84 -14.85 -24.21 7.39
N GLY A 85 -14.54 -22.91 7.47
CA GLY A 85 -13.31 -22.41 8.07
C GLY A 85 -13.26 -20.88 8.16
N ASP A 86 -14.13 -20.32 8.99
CA ASP A 86 -14.06 -18.99 9.65
C ASP A 86 -15.32 -18.12 9.44
N SER A 87 -16.33 -18.41 10.26
CA SER A 87 -17.49 -17.54 10.46
C SER A 87 -17.11 -16.35 11.36
N ASP A 88 -16.52 -15.30 10.80
CA ASP A 88 -16.50 -13.98 11.45
C ASP A 88 -17.66 -13.12 10.90
N ILE A 89 -18.88 -13.63 11.08
CA ILE A 89 -20.11 -12.86 11.02
C ILE A 89 -20.17 -11.99 12.29
N TYR A 90 -20.02 -10.68 12.13
CA TYR A 90 -20.33 -9.66 13.13
C TYR A 90 -19.79 -9.94 14.56
N LYS A 91 -18.49 -9.70 14.77
CA LYS A 91 -18.06 -9.26 16.12
C LYS A 91 -18.65 -7.87 16.34
N LYS A 92 -19.81 -7.82 17.02
CA LYS A 92 -20.39 -6.58 17.57
C LYS A 92 -19.27 -5.81 18.30
N PRO A 93 -19.23 -4.47 18.22
CA PRO A 93 -18.31 -3.69 19.03
C PRO A 93 -18.48 -4.08 20.49
N HIS A 94 -17.40 -4.61 21.11
CA HIS A 94 -17.37 -4.77 22.56
C HIS A 94 -17.71 -3.42 23.19
N PRO A 95 -18.64 -3.35 24.17
CA PRO A 95 -18.88 -2.12 24.89
C PRO A 95 -17.55 -1.65 25.50
N LYS A 96 -17.13 -0.44 25.16
CA LYS A 96 -15.95 0.19 25.75
C LYS A 96 -16.20 0.23 27.26
N ASN A 97 -15.42 -0.53 28.02
CA ASN A 97 -15.46 -0.46 29.48
C ASN A 97 -15.16 1.00 29.88
N PRO A 98 -16.08 1.71 30.55
CA PRO A 98 -15.89 3.11 30.95
C PRO A 98 -14.74 3.27 31.95
N ASN A 99 -14.23 2.17 32.49
CA ASN A 99 -13.14 2.13 33.46
C ASN A 99 -11.78 1.74 32.85
N ARG A 100 -11.60 1.88 31.53
CA ARG A 100 -10.24 1.87 30.98
C ARG A 100 -9.61 3.22 31.28
N GLN A 101 -9.04 3.32 32.48
CA GLN A 101 -8.16 4.39 32.89
C GLN A 101 -7.06 4.47 31.82
N LYS A 102 -7.24 5.43 30.90
CA LYS A 102 -6.29 5.73 29.84
C LYS A 102 -5.11 6.31 30.60
N THR A 103 -4.20 5.45 31.04
CA THR A 103 -2.87 5.88 31.43
C THR A 103 -2.37 6.63 30.21
N SER A 104 -2.42 7.96 30.30
CA SER A 104 -2.01 8.85 29.23
C SER A 104 -0.51 8.74 29.16
N SER A 105 -0.02 7.63 28.61
CA SER A 105 1.37 7.53 28.25
C SER A 105 1.60 8.66 27.28
N LYS A 106 2.46 9.59 27.71
CA LYS A 106 2.84 10.76 26.94
C LYS A 106 3.19 10.31 25.52
N ARG A 107 2.69 11.01 24.50
CA ARG A 107 2.97 10.60 23.11
C ARG A 107 4.48 10.61 22.90
N LYS A 108 5.01 9.73 22.04
CA LYS A 108 6.46 9.67 21.77
C LYS A 108 7.02 11.04 21.35
N CYS A 109 6.26 11.83 20.61
CA CYS A 109 6.63 13.21 20.25
C CYS A 109 6.76 14.13 21.47
N GLU A 110 5.82 14.06 22.40
CA GLU A 110 5.85 14.86 23.63
C GLU A 110 7.01 14.43 24.55
N GLN A 111 7.38 13.14 24.58
CA GLN A 111 8.56 12.66 25.30
C GLN A 111 9.85 13.22 24.69
N ALA A 112 10.01 13.14 23.36
CA ALA A 112 11.15 13.71 22.65
C ALA A 112 11.26 15.23 22.85
N CYS A 113 10.14 15.96 22.87
CA CYS A 113 10.15 17.40 23.17
C CYS A 113 10.69 17.71 24.58
N GLU A 114 10.41 16.88 25.59
CA GLU A 114 10.99 17.07 26.93
C GLU A 114 12.49 16.76 26.96
N GLU A 115 12.92 15.74 26.23
CA GLU A 115 14.35 15.39 26.12
C GLU A 115 15.14 16.52 25.47
N ILE A 116 14.61 17.10 24.39
CA ILE A 116 15.20 18.28 23.73
C ILE A 116 15.22 19.48 24.69
N LYS A 117 14.14 19.73 25.45
CA LYS A 117 14.09 20.83 26.42
C LYS A 117 15.08 20.67 27.58
N LYS A 118 15.37 19.44 28.00
CA LYS A 118 16.28 19.13 29.13
C LYS A 118 17.76 19.28 28.78
N GLY A 119 18.12 19.34 27.50
CA GLY A 119 19.51 19.32 27.08
C GLY A 119 19.75 19.80 25.66
N ALA A 120 19.07 20.85 25.20
CA ALA A 120 19.36 21.49 23.91
C ALA A 120 20.70 22.26 23.98
N SER A 121 21.81 21.56 24.19
CA SER A 121 23.10 22.08 23.76
C SER A 121 23.18 21.91 22.25
N CYS A 122 22.80 22.98 21.53
CA CYS A 122 23.15 23.23 20.13
C CYS A 122 22.66 22.13 19.14
N VAL A 123 21.67 22.46 18.30
CA VAL A 123 21.50 21.74 17.03
C VAL A 123 22.80 21.92 16.26
N HIS A 124 23.62 20.86 16.18
CA HIS A 124 24.90 20.90 15.51
C HIS A 124 24.67 20.87 14.00
N PHE A 125 24.65 22.04 13.36
CA PHE A 125 24.51 22.17 11.92
C PHE A 125 25.85 21.85 11.23
N ASN A 126 25.95 20.65 10.66
CA ASN A 126 27.06 20.25 9.80
C ASN A 126 26.85 20.72 8.35
N ILE A 127 26.72 22.04 8.15
CA ILE A 127 26.80 22.62 6.80
C ILE A 127 28.24 23.10 6.60
N VAL A 128 29.10 22.20 6.13
CA VAL A 128 30.48 22.54 5.80
C VAL A 128 30.49 23.18 4.40
N ARG A 129 30.67 24.51 4.32
CA ARG A 129 30.78 25.30 3.08
C ARG A 129 29.52 25.36 2.18
N GLY A 130 28.35 25.62 2.76
CA GLY A 130 27.16 26.00 2.00
C GLY A 130 27.04 27.53 1.86
N GLU A 131 26.47 28.01 0.76
CA GLU A 131 26.05 29.41 0.60
C GLU A 131 24.54 29.53 0.84
N ASN A 132 24.09 30.71 1.26
CA ASN A 132 22.66 30.97 1.41
C ASN A 132 22.00 30.99 0.04
N ALA A 133 20.87 30.32 -0.09
CA ALA A 133 20.06 30.36 -1.30
C ALA A 133 19.58 31.79 -1.58
N LEU A 134 19.58 32.18 -2.86
CA LEU A 134 18.97 33.42 -3.31
C LEU A 134 17.44 33.33 -3.22
N GLN A 135 16.79 34.50 -3.19
CA GLN A 135 15.34 34.57 -3.20
C GLN A 135 14.80 33.94 -4.50
N ASP A 136 13.86 33.00 -4.35
CA ASP A 136 13.24 32.24 -5.45
C ASP A 136 14.17 31.23 -6.18
N GLU A 137 15.34 30.90 -5.63
CA GLU A 137 16.21 29.85 -6.18
C GLU A 137 15.56 28.45 -6.11
N PHE A 138 14.75 28.23 -5.07
CA PHE A 138 14.04 26.98 -4.83
C PHE A 138 12.52 27.23 -4.75
N PRO A 139 11.84 27.52 -5.88
CA PRO A 139 10.43 27.93 -5.93
C PRO A 139 9.46 26.85 -5.44
N HIS A 140 9.91 25.60 -5.34
CA HIS A 140 9.12 24.47 -4.84
C HIS A 140 9.32 24.20 -3.34
N MET A 141 10.15 24.98 -2.65
CA MET A 141 10.32 24.87 -1.20
C MET A 141 9.06 25.39 -0.49
N VAL A 142 8.42 24.55 0.31
CA VAL A 142 7.20 24.90 1.07
C VAL A 142 7.39 24.52 2.54
N ILE A 143 7.00 25.40 3.45
CA ILE A 143 6.98 25.14 4.88
C ILE A 143 5.51 25.05 5.34
N TYR A 144 5.15 23.94 5.98
CA TYR A 144 3.84 23.77 6.62
C TYR A 144 3.93 24.16 8.09
N PHE A 145 3.27 25.27 8.45
CA PHE A 145 3.16 25.70 9.83
C PHE A 145 1.85 25.17 10.44
N LEU A 146 1.96 24.35 11.51
CA LEU A 146 0.79 23.95 12.29
C LEU A 146 0.49 25.00 13.36
N ILE A 147 -0.59 25.76 13.16
CA ILE A 147 -1.11 26.68 14.17
C ILE A 147 -1.86 25.84 15.22
N VAL A 148 -1.22 25.61 16.38
CA VAL A 148 -1.94 25.12 17.56
C VAL A 148 -2.61 26.33 18.21
N GLN A 149 -3.92 26.47 18.04
CA GLN A 149 -4.69 27.41 18.85
C GLN A 149 -4.78 26.83 20.27
N VAL A 150 -4.22 27.57 21.23
CA VAL A 150 -4.25 27.29 22.67
C VAL A 150 -5.60 27.72 23.24
#